data_AF-A0A2T0RDT5-F1
#
_entry.id   AF-A0A2T0RDT5-F1
#
_cell.length_a   1.000
_cell.length_b   1.000
_cell.length_c   1.000
_cell.angle_alpha   90.00
_cell.angle_beta   90.00
_cell.angle_gamma   90.00
#
_symmetry.space_group_name_H-M   'P 1'
#
loop_
_entity.id
_entity.type
_entity.pdbx_description
1 polymer ?
#
loop_
_entity_poly.entity_id
_entity_poly.type
_entity_poly.pdbx_seq_one_letter_code
_entity_poly.pdbx_strand_id
1 'polypeptide(L)'
;MRADWKVSIRRACAVLRYDPRTYRDKCARSGQAALEQRIREICQTRIRFGCRRVYVLLRREGWEVNAKKTYRIYKELDMQLRMKTPKCPSSNEVCQLS
;
A
#
# COMPACT_ATOMS: atom_id res chain seq x y z
N MET A 1 4.49 -20.78 12.84
CA MET A 1 5.93 -20.67 13.23
C MET A 1 6.14 -19.78 14.48
N ARG A 2 5.34 -19.94 15.53
CA ARG A 2 5.61 -19.36 16.87
C ARG A 2 5.29 -20.34 18.00
N ALA A 3 4.54 -21.40 17.71
CA ALA A 3 4.00 -22.32 18.72
C ALA A 3 4.95 -23.49 19.08
N ASP A 4 5.89 -23.85 18.21
CA ASP A 4 6.59 -25.14 18.35
C ASP A 4 7.97 -25.06 19.02
N TRP A 5 8.59 -23.88 19.04
CA TRP A 5 9.94 -23.72 19.55
C TRP A 5 9.91 -23.19 20.98
N LYS A 6 10.21 -24.05 21.95
CA LYS A 6 10.45 -23.70 23.37
C LYS A 6 11.71 -22.82 23.59
N VAL A 7 12.17 -22.11 22.56
CA VAL A 7 13.39 -21.28 22.58
C VAL A 7 13.06 -19.84 22.24
N SER A 8 13.79 -18.90 22.87
CA SER A 8 13.62 -17.48 22.60
C SER A 8 13.99 -17.13 21.16
N ILE A 9 13.30 -16.13 20.59
CA ILE A 9 13.54 -15.64 19.21
C ILE A 9 15.02 -15.34 18.97
N ARG A 10 15.71 -14.73 19.94
CA ARG A 10 17.15 -14.42 19.81
C ARG A 10 17.98 -15.70 19.65
N ARG A 11 17.65 -16.74 20.41
CA ARG A 11 18.39 -18.01 20.41
C ARG A 11 18.12 -18.80 19.13
N ALA A 12 16.88 -18.81 18.64
CA ALA A 12 16.54 -19.37 17.34
C ALA A 12 17.24 -18.63 16.18
N CYS A 13 17.19 -17.29 16.18
CA CYS A 13 17.86 -16.46 15.17
C CYS A 13 19.40 -16.60 15.21
N ALA A 14 20.00 -16.75 16.40
CA ALA A 14 21.44 -16.98 16.54
C ALA A 14 21.88 -18.31 15.91
N VAL A 15 21.13 -19.39 16.12
CA VAL A 15 21.39 -20.71 15.49
C VAL A 15 21.25 -20.64 13.98
N LEU A 16 20.20 -19.96 13.50
CA LEU A 16 19.95 -19.77 12.07
C LEU A 16 20.82 -18.69 11.41
N ARG A 17 21.72 -18.05 12.17
CA ARG A 17 22.52 -16.87 11.75
C ARG A 17 21.69 -15.79 11.05
N TYR A 18 20.46 -15.61 11.52
CA TYR A 18 19.50 -14.64 10.99
C TYR A 18 19.46 -13.42 11.90
N ASP A 19 19.35 -12.22 11.32
CA ASP A 19 19.24 -11.00 12.13
C ASP A 19 17.86 -10.96 12.86
N PRO A 20 17.83 -10.88 14.21
CA PRO A 20 16.59 -10.81 14.98
C PRO A 20 15.73 -9.57 14.69
N ARG A 21 16.31 -8.49 14.13
CA ARG A 21 15.60 -7.30 13.66
C ARG A 21 14.78 -7.62 12.44
N THR A 22 15.35 -8.32 11.46
CA THR A 22 14.63 -8.77 10.26
C THR A 22 13.50 -9.74 10.61
N TYR A 23 13.71 -10.62 11.60
CA TYR A 23 12.64 -11.48 12.11
C TYR A 23 11.50 -10.68 12.76
N ARG A 24 11.85 -9.65 13.55
CA ARG A 24 10.86 -8.74 14.15
C ARG A 24 10.14 -7.89 13.11
N ASP A 25 10.84 -7.44 12.07
CA ASP A 25 10.25 -6.67 10.97
C ASP A 25 9.23 -7.51 10.19
N LYS A 26 9.53 -8.80 9.92
CA LYS A 26 8.54 -9.74 9.34
C LYS A 26 7.37 -10.05 10.28
N CYS A 27 7.61 -10.01 11.59
CA CYS A 27 6.59 -10.31 12.61
C CYS A 27 5.77 -9.09 13.07
N ALA A 28 6.13 -7.89 12.61
CA ALA A 28 5.44 -6.64 12.92
C ALA A 28 4.45 -6.34 11.77
N ARG A 29 3.14 -6.14 11.95
CA ARG A 29 2.28 -5.98 13.13
C ARG A 29 0.85 -6.38 12.72
N SER A 30 0.10 -7.02 13.59
CA SER A 30 -1.34 -7.31 13.39
C SER A 30 -2.16 -6.06 13.05
N GLY A 31 -1.76 -4.86 13.52
CA GLY A 31 -2.41 -3.59 13.18
C GLY A 31 -2.13 -3.05 11.77
N GLN A 32 -1.20 -3.68 11.02
CA GLN A 32 -0.89 -3.26 9.66
C GLN A 32 -1.93 -3.75 8.64
N ALA A 33 -2.43 -4.98 8.81
CA ALA A 33 -3.50 -5.51 7.97
C ALA A 33 -4.79 -4.69 8.05
N ALA A 34 -5.16 -4.23 9.26
CA ALA A 34 -6.34 -3.38 9.46
C ALA A 34 -6.19 -2.01 8.75
N LEU A 35 -5.00 -1.41 8.82
CA LEU A 35 -4.71 -0.15 8.14
C LEU A 35 -4.72 -0.31 6.61
N GLU A 36 -4.14 -1.40 6.10
CA GLU A 36 -4.14 -1.73 4.67
C GLU A 36 -5.56 -1.96 4.15
N GLN A 37 -6.38 -2.70 4.90
CA GLN A 37 -7.78 -2.93 4.59
C GLN A 37 -8.58 -1.63 4.56
N ARG A 38 -8.36 -0.74 5.54
CA ARG A 38 -9.06 0.54 5.59
C ARG A 38 -8.68 1.46 4.42
N ILE A 39 -7.39 1.49 4.07
CA ILE A 39 -6.92 2.23 2.89
C ILE A 39 -7.57 1.66 1.62
N ARG A 40 -7.65 0.33 1.50
CA ARG A 40 -8.31 -0.34 0.38
C ARG A 40 -9.79 0.03 0.27
N GLU A 41 -10.52 0.05 1.37
CA GLU A 41 -11.94 0.46 1.41
C GLU A 41 -12.13 1.92 0.97
N ILE A 42 -11.29 2.83 1.48
CA ILE A 42 -11.35 4.27 1.10
C ILE A 42 -11.10 4.43 -0.40
N CYS A 43 -10.13 3.71 -0.95
CA CYS A 43 -9.81 3.79 -2.36
C CYS A 43 -10.85 3.11 -3.26
N GLN A 44 -11.47 2.02 -2.82
CA GLN A 44 -12.59 1.37 -3.52
C GLN A 44 -13.83 2.26 -3.57
N THR A 45 -14.17 2.90 -2.45
CA THR A 45 -15.34 3.80 -2.38
C THR A 45 -15.10 5.12 -3.11
N ARG A 46 -13.86 5.60 -3.18
CA ARG A 46 -13.51 6.91 -3.78
C ARG A 46 -12.27 6.82 -4.67
N ILE A 47 -12.46 6.25 -5.85
CA ILE A 47 -11.43 5.95 -6.87
C ILE A 47 -10.50 7.14 -7.19
N ARG A 48 -10.96 8.40 -7.06
CA ARG A 48 -10.20 9.59 -7.49
C ARG A 48 -9.37 10.28 -6.39
N PHE A 49 -9.20 9.66 -5.23
CA PHE A 49 -8.46 10.27 -4.13
C PHE A 49 -6.96 9.97 -4.20
N GLY A 50 -6.15 11.02 -4.34
CA GLY A 50 -4.69 10.92 -4.21
C GLY A 50 -4.24 10.66 -2.78
N CYS A 51 -2.98 10.24 -2.63
CA CYS A 51 -2.36 9.84 -1.36
C CYS A 51 -2.52 10.88 -0.23
N ARG A 52 -2.54 12.18 -0.55
CA ARG A 52 -2.73 13.26 0.42
C ARG A 52 -4.14 13.25 1.04
N ARG A 53 -5.18 12.96 0.26
CA ARG A 53 -6.57 12.92 0.75
C ARG A 53 -6.83 11.69 1.59
N VAL A 54 -6.26 10.54 1.22
CA VAL A 54 -6.31 9.30 2.01
C VAL A 54 -5.65 9.52 3.38
N TYR A 55 -4.49 10.17 3.43
CA TYR A 55 -3.82 10.50 4.69
C TYR A 55 -4.67 11.38 5.62
N VAL A 56 -5.32 12.42 5.08
CA VAL A 56 -6.20 13.30 5.88
C VAL A 56 -7.42 12.56 6.40
N LEU A 57 -8.02 11.68 5.60
CA LEU A 57 -9.15 10.86 6.03
C LEU A 57 -8.77 9.93 7.18
N LEU A 58 -7.63 9.25 7.07
CA LEU A 58 -7.13 8.39 8.14
C LEU A 58 -6.90 9.17 9.44
N ARG A 59 -6.38 10.40 9.37
CA ARG A 59 -6.21 11.25 10.55
C ARG A 59 -7.55 11.68 11.16
N ARG A 60 -8.58 11.93 10.35
CA ARG A 60 -9.93 12.24 10.84
C ARG A 60 -10.61 11.05 11.50
N GLU A 61 -10.33 9.85 11.01
CA GLU A 61 -10.77 8.59 11.61
C GLU A 61 -9.96 8.21 12.88
N GLY A 62 -9.01 9.04 13.30
CA GLY A 62 -8.23 8.83 14.52
C GLY A 62 -7.00 7.93 14.33
N TRP A 63 -6.63 7.58 13.11
CA TRP A 63 -5.44 6.78 12.87
C TRP A 63 -4.16 7.62 12.97
N GLU A 64 -3.28 7.24 13.90
CA GLU A 64 -1.94 7.82 14.04
C GLU A 64 -0.94 7.16 13.09
N VAL A 65 -1.09 7.47 11.80
CA VAL A 65 -0.23 6.92 10.74
C VAL A 65 0.80 7.95 10.30
N ASN A 66 2.02 7.51 10.00
CA ASN A 66 3.01 8.34 9.33
C ASN A 66 2.66 8.48 7.83
N ALA A 67 2.73 9.70 7.29
CA ALA A 67 2.51 9.99 5.88
C ALA A 67 3.33 9.10 4.93
N LYS A 68 4.58 8.77 5.32
CA LYS A 68 5.46 7.86 4.56
C LYS A 68 4.90 6.44 4.48
N LYS A 69 4.26 5.98 5.55
CA LYS A 69 3.67 4.63 5.63
C LYS A 69 2.44 4.53 4.74
N THR A 70 1.55 5.53 4.78
CA THR A 70 0.41 5.62 3.86
C THR A 70 0.85 5.67 2.40
N TYR A 71 1.92 6.40 2.07
CA TYR A 71 2.42 6.45 0.70
C TYR A 71 2.98 5.11 0.22
N ARG A 72 3.73 4.38 1.07
CA ARG A 72 4.22 3.03 0.73
C ARG A 72 3.07 2.07 0.47
N ILE A 73 2.09 2.00 1.36
CA ILE A 73 0.92 1.13 1.20
C ILE A 73 0.13 1.53 -0.06
N TYR A 74 -0.07 2.82 -0.30
CA TYR A 74 -0.75 3.32 -1.51
C TYR A 74 -0.01 2.92 -2.81
N LYS A 75 1.33 2.94 -2.79
CA LYS A 75 2.18 2.52 -3.91
C LYS A 75 2.19 1.00 -4.09
N GLU A 76 2.27 0.24 -3.00
CA GLU A 76 2.27 -1.23 -3.00
C GLU A 76 0.91 -1.80 -3.46
N LEU A 77 -0.19 -1.11 -3.16
CA LEU A 77 -1.53 -1.42 -3.68
C LEU A 77 -1.70 -1.04 -5.18
N ASP A 78 -0.67 -0.45 -5.81
CA ASP A 78 -0.61 0.00 -7.22
C ASP A 78 -1.92 0.64 -7.73
N MET A 79 -2.53 1.49 -6.90
CA MET A 79 -3.74 2.25 -7.24
C MET A 79 -3.40 3.48 -8.09
N GLN A 80 -2.41 3.34 -8.98
CA GLN A 80 -2.25 4.27 -10.06
C GLN A 80 -3.47 4.11 -10.95
N LEU A 81 -4.35 5.12 -10.97
CA LEU A 81 -5.18 5.34 -12.15
C LEU A 81 -4.21 5.47 -13.32
N ARG A 82 -3.96 4.35 -14.00
CA ARG A 82 -3.34 4.34 -15.30
C ARG A 82 -4.34 5.03 -16.21
N MET A 83 -4.23 6.35 -16.30
CA MET A 83 -4.81 7.12 -17.38
C MET A 83 -4.16 6.57 -18.64
N LYS A 84 -4.86 5.64 -19.29
CA LYS A 84 -4.58 5.27 -20.66
C LYS A 84 -5.04 6.47 -21.45
N THR A 85 -4.15 7.45 -21.63
CA THR A 85 -4.41 8.61 -22.50
C THR A 85 -4.92 8.01 -23.81
N PRO A 86 -6.16 8.30 -24.25
CA PRO A 86 -6.59 7.83 -25.55
C PRO A 86 -5.59 8.41 -26.55
N LYS A 87 -4.89 7.55 -27.26
CA LYS A 87 -4.02 7.99 -28.35
C LYS A 87 -4.95 8.69 -29.33
N CYS A 88 -4.79 10.00 -29.47
CA CYS A 88 -5.57 10.81 -30.39
C CYS A 88 -5.50 10.12 -31.75
N PRO A 89 -6.62 9.69 -32.37
CA PRO A 89 -6.55 9.31 -33.77
C PRO A 89 -6.07 10.56 -34.50
N SER A 90 -4.97 10.43 -35.25
CA SER A 90 -4.47 11.48 -36.12
C SER A 90 -5.63 11.93 -37.01
N SER A 91 -6.14 13.13 -36.77
CA SER A 91 -7.14 13.76 -37.59
C SER A 91 -6.53 14.09 -38.95
N ASN A 92 -6.70 13.17 -39.90
CA ASN A 92 -6.69 13.44 -41.33
C ASN A 92 -7.84 12.63 -41.94
N GLU A 93 -8.55 13.26 -42.87
CA GLU A 93 -9.75 12.77 -43.58
C GLU A 93 -11.12 13.13 -42.97
N VAL A 94 -11.42 14.42 -42.81
CA VAL A 94 -12.77 14.93 -43.14
C VAL A 94 -12.65 16.34 -43.73
N CYS A 95 -12.31 16.44 -45.02
CA CYS A 95 -12.71 17.57 -45.87
C CYS A 95 -12.44 17.24 -47.36
N GLN A 96 -13.08 16.22 -47.89
CA GLN A 96 -13.42 16.15 -49.32
C GLN A 96 -14.93 16.01 -49.38
N LEU A 97 -15.62 17.13 -49.60
CA LEU A 97 -16.97 17.23 -50.16
C LEU A 97 -17.34 18.71 -50.18
N SER A 98 -17.63 19.20 -51.40
CA SER A 98 -17.99 20.57 -51.83
C SER A 98 -16.83 21.37 -52.41
#